data_AF-A0A4R3VMC5-F1
#
_entry.id   AF-A0A4R3VMC5-F1
#
_cell.length_a   1.000
_cell.length_b   1.000
_cell.length_c   1.000
_cell.angle_alpha   90.00
_cell.angle_beta   90.00
_cell.angle_gamma   90.00
#
_symmetry.space_group_name_H-M   'P 1'
#
loop_
_entity.id
_entity.type
_entity.pdbx_description
1 polymer ?
#
loop_
_entity_poly.entity_id
_entity_poly.type
_entity_poly.pdbx_seq_one_letter_code
_entity_poly.pdbx_strand_id
1 'polypeptide(L)'
;MNAADRFEEYLRHLASGLGHADRHEGLRGYCTGLMLPLARKSVEPTAARVDPVHASARHQSLHHFVAKAEWSDEQMLRRVCQWVVPKMDFSEGGWWIIDDTGFPKGAVRVS
;
A
#
# COMPACT_ATOMS: atom_id res chain seq x y z
N MET A 1 4.06 -22.02 5.45
CA MET A 1 4.28 -20.75 4.73
C MET A 1 4.60 -19.68 5.77
N ASN A 2 5.73 -19.00 5.67
CA ASN A 2 6.11 -17.98 6.65
C ASN A 2 5.36 -16.64 6.37
N ALA A 3 5.55 -15.63 7.22
CA ALA A 3 4.86 -14.34 7.06
C ALA A 3 5.28 -13.59 5.78
N ALA A 4 6.55 -13.68 5.38
CA ALA A 4 7.05 -13.05 4.16
C ALA A 4 6.46 -13.70 2.91
N ASP A 5 6.38 -15.03 2.87
CA ASP A 5 5.78 -15.78 1.75
C ASP A 5 4.29 -15.40 1.58
N ARG A 6 3.55 -15.33 2.69
CA ARG A 6 2.13 -14.90 2.69
C ARG A 6 1.96 -13.47 2.22
N PHE A 7 2.90 -12.58 2.60
CA PHE A 7 2.89 -11.20 2.16
C PHE A 7 3.14 -11.09 0.65
N GLU A 8 4.13 -11.81 0.12
CA GLU A 8 4.42 -11.85 -1.31
C GLU A 8 3.27 -12.45 -2.13
N GLU A 9 2.60 -13.48 -1.60
CA GLU A 9 1.40 -14.04 -2.24
C GLU A 9 0.26 -13.01 -2.31
N TYR A 10 0.03 -12.29 -1.22
CA TYR A 10 -0.96 -11.22 -1.17
C TYR A 10 -0.61 -10.08 -2.14
N LEU A 11 0.65 -9.64 -2.19
CA LEU A 11 1.09 -8.62 -3.13
C LEU A 11 0.91 -9.06 -4.59
N ARG A 12 1.18 -10.33 -4.90
CA ARG A 12 0.96 -10.88 -6.25
C ARG A 12 -0.51 -10.87 -6.64
N HIS A 13 -1.40 -11.22 -5.70
CA HIS A 13 -2.85 -11.12 -5.91
C HIS A 13 -3.28 -9.68 -6.19
N LEU A 14 -2.82 -8.72 -5.39
CA LEU A 14 -3.14 -7.29 -5.61
C LEU A 14 -2.58 -6.77 -6.93
N ALA A 15 -1.33 -7.13 -7.26
CA ALA A 15 -0.64 -6.68 -8.47
C ALA A 15 -1.40 -7.05 -9.75
N SER A 16 -2.11 -8.19 -9.75
CA SER A 16 -2.98 -8.58 -10.88
C SER A 16 -4.13 -7.61 -11.19
N GLY A 17 -4.43 -6.67 -10.29
CA GLY A 17 -5.37 -5.58 -10.51
C GLY A 17 -4.77 -4.31 -11.13
N LEU A 18 -3.44 -4.22 -11.24
CA LEU A 18 -2.74 -3.00 -11.67
C LEU A 18 -2.62 -2.85 -13.19
N GLY A 19 -2.93 -3.90 -13.95
CA GLY A 19 -2.90 -3.93 -15.42
C GLY A 19 -1.50 -4.07 -16.01
N HIS A 20 -0.57 -3.19 -15.65
CA HIS A 20 0.81 -3.18 -16.17
C HIS A 20 1.83 -3.73 -15.18
N ALA A 21 2.81 -4.49 -15.70
CA ALA A 21 3.82 -5.19 -14.92
C ALA A 21 4.82 -4.25 -14.22
N ASP A 22 5.09 -3.07 -14.79
CA ASP A 22 5.94 -2.02 -14.22
C ASP A 22 5.42 -1.49 -12.87
N ARG A 23 4.09 -1.54 -12.67
CA ARG A 23 3.43 -1.12 -11.42
C ARG A 23 3.60 -2.13 -10.28
N HIS A 24 4.01 -3.36 -10.57
CA HIS A 24 4.20 -4.40 -9.55
C HIS A 24 5.33 -4.04 -8.60
N GLU A 25 6.44 -3.52 -9.12
CA GLU A 25 7.57 -3.08 -8.30
C GLU A 25 7.21 -1.85 -7.47
N GLY A 26 6.38 -0.95 -8.01
CA GLY A 26 5.82 0.19 -7.28
C GLY A 26 4.97 -0.25 -6.09
N LEU A 27 4.04 -1.18 -6.29
CA LEU A 27 3.21 -1.75 -5.23
C LEU A 27 4.06 -2.43 -4.16
N ARG A 28 4.96 -3.33 -4.56
CA ARG A 28 5.84 -4.05 -3.63
C ARG A 28 6.69 -3.08 -2.83
N GLY A 29 7.28 -2.08 -3.49
CA GLY A 29 8.07 -1.04 -2.86
C GLY A 29 7.28 -0.23 -1.83
N TYR A 30 6.08 0.17 -2.19
CA TYR A 30 5.21 0.96 -1.32
C TYR A 30 4.73 0.16 -0.11
N CYS A 31 4.18 -1.04 -0.32
CA CYS A 31 3.67 -1.88 0.76
C CYS A 31 4.76 -2.36 1.71
N THR A 32 5.93 -2.75 1.20
CA THR A 32 7.09 -3.09 2.05
C THR A 32 7.51 -1.90 2.89
N GLY A 33 7.54 -0.71 2.27
CA GLY A 33 7.84 0.54 2.94
C GLY A 33 6.89 0.88 4.09
N LEU A 34 5.58 0.65 3.91
CA LEU A 34 4.56 0.85 4.94
C LEU A 34 4.69 -0.10 6.14
N MET A 35 5.34 -1.26 5.97
CA MET A 35 5.62 -2.22 7.04
C MET A 35 6.86 -1.89 7.85
N LEU A 36 7.68 -0.93 7.40
CA LEU A 36 8.85 -0.48 8.16
C LEU A 36 8.42 0.36 9.37
N PRO A 37 9.18 0.32 10.48
CA PRO A 37 8.89 1.10 11.68
C PRO A 37 9.20 2.59 11.44
N LEU A 38 8.29 3.28 10.74
CA LEU A 38 8.40 4.69 10.38
C LEU A 38 7.47 5.52 11.26
N ALA A 39 8.00 6.60 11.84
CA ALA A 39 7.23 7.56 12.65
C ALA A 39 6.10 8.24 11.85
N ARG A 40 6.27 8.37 10.52
CA ARG A 40 5.23 8.82 9.59
C ARG A 40 5.19 7.90 8.37
N LYS A 41 4.01 7.37 8.06
CA LYS A 41 3.73 6.55 6.87
C LYS A 41 3.51 7.42 5.62
N SER A 42 4.45 8.32 5.32
CA SER A 42 4.43 9.11 4.08
C SER A 42 5.50 8.62 3.10
N VAL A 43 5.39 9.04 1.83
CA VAL A 43 6.24 8.54 0.73
C VAL A 43 7.72 8.88 0.93
N GLU A 44 8.03 10.06 1.47
CA GLU A 44 9.40 10.55 1.67
C GLU A 44 10.17 9.80 2.77
N PRO A 45 9.67 9.65 4.02
CA PRO A 45 10.29 8.79 5.03
C PRO A 45 10.42 7.33 4.58
N THR A 46 9.44 6.85 3.80
CA THR A 46 9.46 5.50 3.24
C THR A 46 10.59 5.32 2.25
N ALA A 47 10.73 6.25 1.30
CA ALA A 47 11.78 6.20 0.30
C ALA A 47 13.18 6.26 0.93
N ALA A 48 13.39 7.19 1.87
CA ALA A 48 14.66 7.33 2.58
C ALA A 48 15.04 6.11 3.41
N ARG A 49 14.06 5.31 3.86
CA ARG A 49 14.31 4.07 4.61
C ARG A 49 14.52 2.85 3.71
N VAL A 50 13.79 2.76 2.60
CA VAL A 50 13.87 1.64 1.65
C VAL A 50 15.17 1.68 0.86
N ASP A 51 15.59 2.86 0.40
CA ASP A 51 16.88 3.05 -0.27
C ASP A 51 17.48 4.40 0.15
N PRO A 52 18.28 4.43 1.24
CA PRO A 52 18.91 5.67 1.72
C PRO A 52 19.87 6.29 0.71
N VAL A 53 20.50 5.47 -0.14
CA VAL A 53 21.51 5.93 -1.12
C VAL A 53 20.83 6.59 -2.31
N HIS A 54 19.67 6.07 -2.73
CA HIS A 54 18.89 6.61 -3.85
C HIS A 54 17.53 7.17 -3.41
N ALA A 55 17.47 7.77 -2.22
CA ALA A 55 16.23 8.20 -1.58
C ALA A 55 15.36 9.10 -2.48
N SER A 56 15.96 10.02 -3.23
CA SER A 56 15.24 10.91 -4.15
C SER A 56 14.62 10.16 -5.34
N ALA A 57 15.39 9.27 -5.98
CA ALA A 57 14.89 8.44 -7.07
C ALA A 57 13.77 7.50 -6.58
N ARG A 58 13.94 6.92 -5.39
CA ARG A 58 12.93 6.06 -4.76
C ARG A 58 11.67 6.84 -4.40
N HIS A 59 11.81 8.07 -3.91
CA HIS A 59 10.69 8.95 -3.62
C HIS A 59 9.90 9.26 -4.89
N GLN A 60 10.57 9.62 -5.98
CA GLN A 60 9.91 9.90 -7.27
C GLN A 60 9.19 8.66 -7.82
N SER A 61 9.81 7.48 -7.75
CA SER A 61 9.20 6.22 -8.18
C SER A 61 7.94 5.90 -7.37
N LEU A 62 8.01 5.98 -6.03
CA LEU A 62 6.86 5.71 -5.16
C LEU A 62 5.78 6.78 -5.30
N HIS A 63 6.14 8.05 -5.41
CA HIS A 63 5.20 9.14 -5.62
C HIS A 63 4.50 9.00 -6.97
N HIS A 64 5.24 8.65 -8.04
CA HIS A 64 4.64 8.39 -9.34
C HIS A 64 3.66 7.22 -9.25
N PHE A 65 4.05 6.11 -8.62
CA PHE A 65 3.15 4.98 -8.42
C PHE A 65 1.88 5.37 -7.66
N VAL A 66 1.97 6.06 -6.52
CA VAL A 66 0.79 6.35 -5.67
C VAL A 66 -0.08 7.47 -6.23
N ALA A 67 0.51 8.52 -6.80
CA ALA A 67 -0.20 9.76 -7.12
C ALA A 67 -0.41 10.02 -8.62
N LYS A 68 0.28 9.29 -9.51
CA LYS A 68 0.28 9.57 -10.96
C LYS A 68 0.00 8.36 -11.84
N ALA A 69 0.32 7.15 -11.41
CA ALA A 69 0.12 5.96 -12.21
C ALA A 69 -1.39 5.69 -12.40
N GLU A 70 -1.80 5.42 -13.64
CA GLU A 70 -3.20 5.18 -14.00
C GLU A 70 -3.67 3.75 -13.64
N TRP A 71 -3.57 3.37 -12.37
CA TRP A 71 -4.22 2.16 -11.86
C TRP A 71 -5.56 2.51 -11.21
N SER A 72 -6.52 1.60 -11.32
CA SER A 72 -7.86 1.78 -10.75
C SER A 72 -7.86 1.45 -9.27
N ASP A 73 -8.23 2.44 -8.45
CA ASP A 73 -8.46 2.29 -7.03
C ASP A 73 -9.63 1.35 -6.74
N GLU A 74 -10.71 1.42 -7.53
CA GLU A 74 -11.82 0.48 -7.46
C GLU A 74 -11.35 -0.97 -7.64
N GLN A 75 -10.51 -1.24 -8.65
CA GLN A 75 -9.98 -2.58 -8.89
C GLN A 75 -9.03 -3.03 -7.78
N MET A 76 -8.24 -2.12 -7.21
CA MET A 76 -7.41 -2.41 -6.04
C MET A 76 -8.29 -2.82 -4.84
N LEU A 77 -9.30 -2.01 -4.50
CA LEU A 77 -10.23 -2.31 -3.40
C LEU A 77 -10.99 -3.62 -3.63
N ARG A 78 -11.43 -3.87 -4.86
CA ARG A 78 -12.08 -5.14 -5.24
C ARG A 78 -11.17 -6.33 -4.96
N ARG A 79 -9.88 -6.25 -5.32
CA ARG A 79 -8.90 -7.32 -5.05
C ARG A 79 -8.69 -7.52 -3.55
N VAL A 80 -8.63 -6.45 -2.77
CA VAL A 80 -8.56 -6.54 -1.29
C VAL A 80 -9.79 -7.27 -0.75
N CYS A 81 -11.00 -6.89 -1.16
CA CYS A 81 -12.24 -7.55 -0.73
C CYS A 81 -12.25 -9.04 -1.11
N GLN A 82 -11.86 -9.39 -2.33
CA GLN A 82 -11.75 -10.78 -2.78
C GLN A 82 -10.76 -11.61 -1.95
N TRP A 83 -9.72 -10.98 -1.39
CA TRP A 83 -8.77 -11.65 -0.53
C TRP A 83 -9.27 -11.82 0.91
N VAL A 84 -9.95 -10.81 1.44
CA VAL A 84 -10.34 -10.73 2.86
C VAL A 84 -11.67 -11.40 3.15
N VAL A 85 -12.70 -11.17 2.33
CA VAL A 85 -14.07 -11.67 2.58
C VAL A 85 -14.12 -13.19 2.75
N PRO A 86 -13.42 -14.02 1.93
CA PRO A 86 -13.42 -15.47 2.14
C PRO A 86 -12.75 -15.95 3.43
N LYS A 87 -12.00 -15.07 4.10
CA LYS A 87 -11.33 -15.36 5.38
C LYS A 87 -12.13 -14.90 6.59
N MET A 88 -13.24 -14.18 6.37
CA MET A 88 -14.15 -13.76 7.42
C MET A 88 -15.15 -14.88 7.71
N ASP A 89 -15.51 -15.03 8.97
CA ASP A 89 -16.59 -15.92 9.40
C ASP A 89 -17.81 -15.07 9.74
N PHE A 90 -18.91 -15.33 9.05
CA PHE A 90 -20.20 -14.66 9.25
C PHE A 90 -21.28 -15.62 9.74
N SER A 91 -20.91 -16.82 10.18
CA SER A 91 -21.86 -17.84 10.67
C SER A 91 -22.70 -17.36 11.86
N GLU A 92 -22.12 -16.53 12.72
CA GLU A 92 -22.81 -15.89 13.85
C GLU A 92 -23.31 -14.46 13.55
N GLY A 93 -23.25 -14.04 12.28
CA GLY A 93 -23.49 -12.66 11.84
C GLY A 93 -22.21 -11.84 11.69
N GLY A 94 -22.34 -10.60 11.22
CA GLY A 94 -21.21 -9.69 10.98
C GLY A 94 -21.44 -8.34 11.66
N TRP A 95 -20.36 -7.76 12.19
CA TRP A 95 -20.37 -6.44 12.82
C TRP A 95 -19.57 -5.46 11.97
N TRP A 96 -20.15 -4.30 11.68
CA TRP A 96 -19.48 -3.23 10.94
C TRP A 96 -18.81 -2.28 11.92
N ILE A 97 -17.47 -2.22 11.85
CA ILE A 97 -16.70 -1.14 12.48
C ILE A 97 -16.52 -0.07 11.43
N ILE A 98 -17.27 1.02 11.55
CA ILE A 98 -17.16 2.19 10.69
C ILE A 98 -16.50 3.29 11.51
N ASP A 99 -15.30 3.70 11.09
CA ASP A 99 -14.54 4.79 11.69
C ASP A 99 -14.22 5.81 10.58
N ASP A 100 -14.66 7.06 10.76
CA ASP A 100 -14.27 8.15 9.87
C ASP A 100 -12.86 8.62 10.25
N THR A 101 -11.85 8.04 9.62
CA THR A 101 -10.48 8.51 9.75
C THR A 101 -10.28 9.77 8.91
N GLY A 102 -10.61 10.93 9.49
CA GLY A 102 -10.11 12.19 8.96
C GLY A 102 -8.59 12.20 9.08
N PHE A 103 -7.86 12.10 7.96
CA PHE A 103 -6.41 12.31 7.96
C PHE A 103 -6.16 13.83 8.00
N PRO A 104 -5.78 14.45 9.14
CA PRO A 104 -5.20 15.78 9.08
C PRO A 104 -3.93 15.68 8.25
N LYS A 105 -3.97 16.16 7.00
CA LYS A 105 -2.80 16.28 6.15
C LYS A 105 -1.92 17.37 6.76
N GLY A 106 -1.05 16.99 7.69
CA GLY A 106 -0.09 17.88 8.32
C GLY A 106 0.91 18.38 7.30
N ALA A 107 0.55 19.42 6.54
CA ALA A 107 1.48 20.20 5.76
C ALA A 107 2.35 20.99 6.74
N VAL A 108 3.61 20.61 6.89
CA VAL A 108 4.61 21.52 7.48
C VAL A 108 4.80 22.63 6.45
N ARG A 109 4.27 23.82 6.73
CA ARG A 109 4.70 25.05 6.06
C ARG A 109 6.13 25.32 6.54
N VAL A 110 7.08 25.30 5.61
CA VAL A 110 8.39 25.90 5.84
C VAL A 110 8.18 27.41 5.67
N SER A 111 8.34 28.14 6.78
CA SER A 111 8.40 29.61 6.85
C SER A 111 9.70 30.14 6.26
#